data_AF-B4DXQ7-F1
#
_entry.id   AF-B4DXQ7-F1
#
_cell.length_a   1.000
_cell.length_b   1.000
_cell.length_c   1.000
_cell.angle_alpha   90.00
_cell.angle_beta   90.00
_cell.angle_gamma   90.00
#
_symmetry.space_group_name_H-M   'P 1'
#
loop_
_entity.id
_entity.type
_entity.pdbx_description
1 polymer ?
#
loop_
_entity_poly.entity_id
_entity_poly.type
_entity_poly.pdbx_seq_one_letter_code
_entity_poly.pdbx_strand_id
1 'polypeptide(L)'
;MELEALTKEFETERKTIIDQHEKEIHYLQDIFMAMEQNYIDSEYESKLEFQSMWNDLKNMNLEEKHFLRLHLENRVEDLWRKFQDVLKNYTDATEDRKAAFETLQVKDEKSSKEIEVQMKKIQKLQDAITISKGKIMIHSRESEDENRYIRNDKELVLVQLRKLKAQRTQARAASQKNLVRLTLESNATLKALRKIVDKGEKILKLAEICRKFETEEEKVLPFYSSVLTPKEQEGIQKNNLEELTEELTKVMVDYIGMENFWKRYNKVKLEQLSLQHRRAQLLDINGKLREMLKQYLDGISVSDEVLSQLNPLFIVNYQSNLLQPLSIRIAHPGDKQHPTT
;
A
#
# COMPACT_ATOMS: atom_id res chain seq x y z
N MET A 1 -90.21 143.20 -145.67
CA MET A 1 -89.77 141.91 -146.27
C MET A 1 -88.28 141.63 -146.11
N GLU A 2 -87.45 142.53 -145.57
CA GLU A 2 -86.02 142.23 -145.30
C GLU A 2 -85.69 141.97 -143.80
N LEU A 3 -86.49 142.49 -142.86
CA LEU A 3 -86.21 142.35 -141.42
C LEU A 3 -86.57 140.96 -140.84
N GLU A 4 -87.52 140.23 -141.45
CA GLU A 4 -87.94 138.90 -140.99
C GLU A 4 -87.01 137.76 -141.43
N ALA A 5 -86.20 137.97 -142.47
CA ALA A 5 -85.27 136.96 -142.95
C ALA A 5 -84.01 136.87 -142.06
N LEU A 6 -83.48 138.02 -141.62
CA LEU A 6 -82.24 138.09 -140.84
C LEU A 6 -82.41 137.61 -139.39
N THR A 7 -83.58 137.86 -138.78
CA THR A 7 -83.89 137.32 -137.44
C THR A 7 -84.00 135.79 -137.45
N LYS A 8 -84.51 135.22 -138.55
CA LYS A 8 -84.65 133.76 -138.69
C LYS A 8 -83.29 133.08 -138.86
N GLU A 9 -82.36 133.67 -139.60
CA GLU A 9 -81.00 133.13 -139.73
C GLU A 9 -80.24 133.15 -138.40
N PHE A 10 -80.28 134.26 -137.65
CA PHE A 10 -79.62 134.35 -136.35
C PHE A 10 -80.19 133.36 -135.32
N GLU A 11 -81.50 133.15 -135.31
CA GLU A 11 -82.13 132.14 -134.45
C GLU A 11 -81.73 130.71 -134.83
N THR A 12 -81.54 130.41 -136.12
CA THR A 12 -81.06 129.09 -136.55
C THR A 12 -79.60 128.83 -136.20
N GLU A 13 -78.74 129.84 -136.33
CA GLU A 13 -77.32 129.73 -136.00
C GLU A 13 -77.12 129.63 -134.47
N ARG A 14 -77.90 130.38 -133.69
CA ARG A 14 -77.93 130.25 -132.23
C ARG A 14 -78.39 128.86 -131.79
N LYS A 15 -79.40 128.29 -132.46
CA LYS A 15 -79.90 126.94 -132.15
C LYS A 15 -78.86 125.86 -132.44
N THR A 16 -78.15 125.96 -133.57
CA THR A 16 -77.11 124.99 -133.93
C THR A 16 -75.92 125.03 -132.97
N ILE A 17 -75.47 126.21 -132.54
CA ILE A 17 -74.39 126.32 -131.55
C ILE A 17 -74.80 125.74 -130.19
N ILE A 18 -76.05 125.98 -129.75
CA ILE A 18 -76.57 125.42 -128.49
C ILE A 18 -76.66 123.89 -128.58
N ASP A 19 -77.20 123.34 -129.67
CA ASP A 19 -77.29 121.89 -129.87
C ASP A 19 -75.90 121.24 -129.95
N GLN A 20 -74.91 121.93 -130.51
CA GLN A 20 -73.53 121.43 -130.58
C GLN A 20 -72.88 121.43 -129.19
N HIS A 21 -73.10 122.48 -128.40
CA HIS A 21 -72.60 122.57 -127.04
C HIS A 21 -73.25 121.53 -126.10
N GLU A 22 -74.57 121.29 -126.23
CA GLU A 22 -75.25 120.21 -125.50
C GLU A 22 -74.70 118.83 -125.85
N LYS A 23 -74.40 118.57 -127.13
CA LYS A 23 -73.78 117.31 -127.55
C LYS A 23 -72.38 117.12 -126.96
N GLU A 24 -71.56 118.17 -126.94
CA GLU A 24 -70.22 118.11 -126.33
C GLU A 24 -70.29 117.90 -124.81
N ILE A 25 -71.23 118.55 -124.12
CA ILE A 25 -71.48 118.33 -122.69
C ILE A 25 -71.89 116.88 -122.43
N HIS A 26 -72.84 116.33 -123.20
CA HIS A 26 -73.27 114.95 -123.03
C HIS A 26 -72.13 113.95 -123.30
N TYR A 27 -71.32 114.18 -124.34
CA TYR A 27 -70.16 113.33 -124.63
C TYR A 27 -69.10 113.36 -123.51
N LEU A 28 -68.81 114.54 -122.96
CA LEU A 28 -67.92 114.68 -121.81
C LEU A 28 -68.48 114.02 -120.55
N GLN A 29 -69.80 114.10 -120.32
CA GLN A 29 -70.46 113.40 -119.22
C GLN A 29 -70.36 111.88 -119.37
N ASP A 30 -70.60 111.35 -120.58
CA ASP A 30 -70.49 109.91 -120.84
C ASP A 30 -69.06 109.40 -120.64
N ILE A 31 -68.05 110.14 -121.12
CA ILE A 31 -66.65 109.82 -120.86
C ILE A 31 -66.34 109.88 -119.37
N PHE A 32 -66.81 110.91 -118.66
CA PHE A 32 -66.57 111.06 -117.23
C PHE A 32 -67.20 109.90 -116.46
N MET A 33 -68.45 109.53 -116.75
CA MET A 33 -69.11 108.37 -116.13
C MET A 33 -68.41 107.06 -116.47
N ALA A 34 -67.97 106.86 -117.71
CA ALA A 34 -67.23 105.66 -118.11
C ALA A 34 -65.85 105.58 -117.43
N MET A 35 -65.16 106.72 -117.27
CA MET A 35 -63.87 106.80 -116.58
C MET A 35 -64.03 106.60 -115.08
N GLU A 36 -65.07 107.17 -114.47
CA GLU A 36 -65.41 107.00 -113.06
C GLU A 36 -65.80 105.55 -112.77
N GLN A 37 -66.61 104.92 -113.63
CA GLN A 37 -66.95 103.51 -113.52
C GLN A 37 -65.72 102.61 -113.69
N ASN A 38 -64.87 102.87 -114.69
CA ASN A 38 -63.64 102.11 -114.87
C ASN A 38 -62.68 102.27 -113.68
N TYR A 39 -62.59 103.47 -113.11
CA TYR A 39 -61.79 103.73 -111.92
C TYR A 39 -62.36 102.97 -110.70
N ILE A 40 -63.68 102.98 -110.51
CA ILE A 40 -64.34 102.23 -109.44
C ILE A 40 -64.12 100.72 -109.62
N ASP A 41 -64.30 100.20 -110.83
CA ASP A 41 -64.12 98.79 -111.15
C ASP A 41 -62.65 98.37 -110.94
N SER A 42 -61.68 99.19 -111.41
CA SER A 42 -60.26 98.94 -111.23
C SER A 42 -59.82 99.03 -109.75
N GLU A 43 -60.37 99.97 -108.98
CA GLU A 43 -60.11 100.07 -107.54
C GLU A 43 -60.72 98.87 -106.79
N TYR A 44 -61.91 98.42 -107.20
CA TYR A 44 -62.58 97.25 -106.63
C TYR A 44 -61.82 95.96 -106.93
N GLU A 45 -61.39 95.75 -108.17
CA GLU A 45 -60.53 94.63 -108.57
C GLU A 45 -59.21 94.65 -107.79
N SER A 46 -58.54 95.81 -107.70
CA SER A 46 -57.30 95.95 -106.94
C SER A 46 -57.47 95.63 -105.45
N LYS A 47 -58.60 96.01 -104.84
CA LYS A 47 -58.93 95.68 -103.44
C LYS A 47 -59.22 94.19 -103.26
N LEU A 48 -59.94 93.58 -104.19
CA LEU A 48 -60.20 92.14 -104.17
C LEU A 48 -58.92 91.33 -104.33
N GLU A 49 -58.06 91.70 -105.29
CA GLU A 49 -56.75 91.08 -105.47
C GLU A 49 -55.88 91.22 -104.22
N PHE A 50 -55.83 92.43 -103.63
CA PHE A 50 -55.11 92.64 -102.37
C PHE A 50 -55.65 91.78 -101.24
N GLN A 51 -56.99 91.70 -101.08
CA GLN A 51 -57.60 90.86 -100.05
C GLN A 51 -57.33 89.37 -100.29
N SER A 52 -57.35 88.90 -101.54
CA SER A 52 -57.00 87.53 -101.89
C SER A 52 -55.54 87.26 -101.52
N MET A 53 -54.61 88.09 -101.99
CA MET A 53 -53.19 87.93 -101.71
C MET A 53 -52.88 88.02 -100.21
N TRP A 54 -53.59 88.88 -99.47
CA TRP A 54 -53.46 88.97 -98.02
C TRP A 54 -53.99 87.71 -97.31
N ASN A 55 -55.14 87.19 -97.74
CA ASN A 55 -55.70 85.95 -97.21
C ASN A 55 -54.77 84.76 -97.52
N ASP A 56 -54.22 84.69 -98.73
CA ASP A 56 -53.28 83.66 -99.15
C ASP A 56 -51.99 83.72 -98.33
N LEU A 57 -51.41 84.92 -98.15
CA LEU A 57 -50.22 85.13 -97.32
C LEU A 57 -50.48 84.73 -95.85
N LYS A 58 -51.64 85.12 -95.31
CA LYS A 58 -52.05 84.76 -93.95
C LYS A 58 -52.24 83.25 -93.81
N ASN A 59 -52.87 82.61 -94.80
CA ASN A 59 -53.11 81.17 -94.78
C ASN A 59 -51.78 80.40 -94.90
N MET A 60 -50.88 80.81 -95.81
CA MET A 60 -49.52 80.28 -95.90
C MET A 60 -48.78 80.40 -94.56
N ASN A 61 -48.82 81.56 -93.90
CA ASN A 61 -48.14 81.73 -92.62
C ASN A 61 -48.72 80.83 -91.51
N LEU A 62 -50.05 80.67 -91.48
CA LEU A 62 -50.71 79.75 -90.55
C LEU A 62 -50.30 78.30 -90.84
N GLU A 63 -50.28 77.89 -92.11
CA GLU A 63 -49.85 76.57 -92.55
C GLU A 63 -48.39 76.30 -92.18
N GLU A 64 -47.47 77.23 -92.43
CA GLU A 64 -46.06 77.13 -92.04
C GLU A 64 -45.89 77.01 -90.52
N LYS A 65 -46.63 77.79 -89.75
CA LYS A 65 -46.62 77.71 -88.28
C LYS A 65 -47.16 76.38 -87.79
N HIS A 66 -48.28 75.91 -88.37
CA HIS A 66 -48.86 74.62 -88.04
C HIS A 66 -47.92 73.47 -88.40
N PHE A 67 -47.27 73.54 -89.57
CA PHE A 67 -46.25 72.59 -90.01
C PHE A 67 -45.06 72.56 -89.05
N LEU A 68 -44.51 73.73 -88.69
CA LEU A 68 -43.37 73.80 -87.78
C LEU A 68 -43.72 73.29 -86.38
N ARG A 69 -44.93 73.62 -85.89
CA ARG A 69 -45.43 73.11 -84.60
C ARG A 69 -45.53 71.59 -84.62
N LEU A 70 -46.19 71.04 -85.63
CA LEU A 70 -46.38 69.60 -85.77
C LEU A 70 -45.03 68.88 -85.93
N HIS A 71 -44.09 69.45 -86.67
CA HIS A 71 -42.73 68.92 -86.80
C HIS A 71 -41.97 68.93 -85.46
N LEU A 72 -42.06 70.01 -84.68
CA LEU A 72 -41.42 70.10 -83.37
C LEU A 72 -42.07 69.18 -82.34
N GLU A 73 -43.40 69.10 -82.31
CA GLU A 73 -44.15 68.18 -81.45
C GLU A 73 -43.77 66.73 -81.77
N ASN A 74 -43.76 66.34 -83.06
CA ASN A 74 -43.28 65.03 -83.50
C ASN A 74 -41.82 64.78 -83.07
N ARG A 75 -40.94 65.78 -83.18
CA ARG A 75 -39.53 65.64 -82.78
C ARG A 75 -39.38 65.44 -81.28
N VAL A 76 -40.18 66.12 -80.46
CA VAL A 76 -40.20 65.94 -79.00
C VAL A 76 -40.75 64.57 -78.64
N GLU A 77 -41.83 64.13 -79.28
CA GLU A 77 -42.39 62.80 -79.08
C GLU A 77 -41.41 61.69 -79.46
N ASP A 78 -40.69 61.83 -80.58
CA ASP A 78 -39.64 60.90 -81.00
C ASP A 78 -38.50 60.81 -79.98
N LEU A 79 -38.04 61.96 -79.47
CA LEU A 79 -36.98 62.01 -78.45
C LEU A 79 -37.46 61.41 -77.12
N TRP A 80 -38.72 61.68 -76.74
CA TRP A 80 -39.32 61.12 -75.53
C TRP A 80 -39.46 59.59 -75.63
N ARG A 81 -39.92 59.07 -76.79
CA ARG A 81 -39.96 57.63 -77.05
C ARG A 81 -38.57 57.01 -76.94
N LYS A 82 -37.57 57.60 -77.59
CA LYS A 82 -36.17 57.13 -77.50
C LYS A 82 -35.64 57.14 -76.06
N PHE A 83 -35.95 58.17 -75.29
CA PHE A 83 -35.54 58.24 -73.89
C PHE A 83 -36.19 57.14 -73.05
N GLN A 84 -37.50 56.92 -73.22
CA GLN A 84 -38.23 55.85 -72.56
C GLN A 84 -37.71 54.47 -72.97
N ASP A 85 -37.41 54.27 -74.25
CA ASP A 85 -36.84 53.01 -74.76
C ASP A 85 -35.45 52.75 -74.15
N VAL A 86 -34.57 53.76 -74.09
CA VAL A 86 -33.24 53.63 -73.48
C VAL A 86 -33.33 53.37 -71.98
N LEU A 87 -34.21 54.09 -71.27
CA LEU A 87 -34.43 53.91 -69.85
C LEU A 87 -34.95 52.51 -69.55
N LYS A 88 -35.96 52.06 -70.30
CA LYS A 88 -36.51 50.71 -70.18
C LYS A 88 -35.44 49.65 -70.45
N ASN A 89 -34.68 49.78 -71.54
CA ASN A 89 -33.61 48.83 -71.86
C ASN A 89 -32.52 48.79 -70.78
N TYR A 90 -32.17 49.93 -70.18
CA TYR A 90 -31.22 49.97 -69.07
C TYR A 90 -31.78 49.31 -67.81
N THR A 91 -33.04 49.58 -67.47
CA THR A 91 -33.72 48.95 -66.35
C THR A 91 -33.81 47.44 -66.56
N ASP A 92 -34.33 46.98 -67.70
CA ASP A 92 -34.45 45.56 -68.05
C ASP A 92 -33.08 44.86 -68.03
N ALA A 93 -32.01 45.52 -68.51
CA ALA A 93 -30.66 44.95 -68.51
C ALA A 93 -29.99 44.90 -67.12
N THR A 94 -30.40 45.75 -66.17
CA THR A 94 -29.74 45.87 -64.86
C THR A 94 -30.56 45.31 -63.70
N GLU A 95 -31.88 45.17 -63.84
CA GLU A 95 -32.79 44.72 -62.79
C GLU A 95 -32.43 43.31 -62.30
N ASP A 96 -32.25 42.35 -63.22
CA ASP A 96 -31.87 40.97 -62.87
C ASP A 96 -30.54 40.94 -62.12
N ARG A 97 -29.56 41.74 -62.56
CA ARG A 97 -28.24 41.81 -61.92
C ARG A 97 -28.31 42.48 -60.54
N LYS A 98 -29.16 43.50 -60.39
CA LYS A 98 -29.41 44.17 -59.11
C LYS A 98 -30.11 43.23 -58.13
N ALA A 99 -31.15 42.53 -58.56
CA ALA A 99 -31.84 41.52 -57.76
C ALA A 99 -30.88 40.39 -57.35
N ALA A 100 -30.07 39.88 -58.27
CA ALA A 100 -29.06 38.87 -57.95
C ALA A 100 -28.04 39.38 -56.92
N PHE A 101 -27.55 40.62 -57.06
CA PHE A 101 -26.65 41.23 -56.10
C PHE A 101 -27.29 41.38 -54.71
N GLU A 102 -28.52 41.89 -54.62
CA GLU A 102 -29.25 42.02 -53.34
C GLU A 102 -29.44 40.64 -52.67
N THR A 103 -29.77 39.59 -53.43
CA THR A 103 -29.87 38.23 -52.86
C THR A 103 -28.53 37.69 -52.36
N LEU A 104 -27.43 37.98 -53.07
CA LEU A 104 -26.09 37.59 -52.63
C LEU A 104 -25.65 38.38 -51.41
N GLN A 105 -25.95 39.67 -51.33
CA GLN A 105 -25.64 40.53 -50.20
C GLN A 105 -26.33 40.04 -48.92
N VAL A 106 -27.62 39.69 -49.00
CA VAL A 106 -28.35 39.13 -47.85
C VAL A 106 -27.78 37.77 -47.41
N LYS A 107 -27.38 36.93 -48.37
CA LYS A 107 -26.73 35.64 -48.07
C LYS A 107 -25.36 35.85 -47.41
N ASP A 108 -24.56 36.78 -47.93
CA ASP A 108 -23.25 37.11 -47.37
C ASP A 108 -23.37 37.61 -45.93
N GLU A 109 -24.29 38.54 -45.67
CA GLU A 109 -24.54 39.06 -44.32
C GLU A 109 -24.99 37.95 -43.34
N LYS A 110 -25.87 37.04 -43.78
CA LYS A 110 -26.27 35.88 -42.97
C LYS A 110 -25.08 34.96 -42.69
N SER A 111 -24.30 34.63 -43.72
CA SER A 111 -23.12 33.77 -43.57
C SER A 111 -22.07 34.40 -42.65
N SER A 112 -21.87 35.71 -42.72
CA SER A 112 -20.91 36.45 -41.89
C SER A 112 -21.32 36.42 -40.41
N LYS A 113 -22.61 36.60 -40.11
CA LYS A 113 -23.17 36.43 -38.75
C LYS A 113 -23.02 34.98 -38.25
N GLU A 114 -23.28 33.99 -39.10
CA GLU A 114 -23.10 32.58 -38.75
C GLU A 114 -21.63 32.24 -38.46
N ILE A 115 -20.69 32.72 -39.29
CA ILE A 115 -19.25 32.56 -39.06
C ILE A 115 -18.84 33.16 -37.73
N GLU A 116 -19.32 34.36 -37.40
CA GLU A 116 -19.00 35.01 -36.11
C GLU A 116 -19.49 34.19 -34.91
N VAL A 117 -20.71 33.66 -34.98
CA VAL A 117 -21.28 32.78 -33.93
C VAL A 117 -20.46 31.49 -33.80
N GLN A 118 -20.09 30.86 -34.92
CA GLN A 118 -19.28 29.64 -34.91
C GLN A 118 -17.86 29.90 -34.39
N MET A 119 -17.23 31.01 -34.76
CA MET A 119 -15.92 31.40 -34.23
C MET A 119 -15.96 31.55 -32.71
N LYS A 120 -16.98 32.24 -32.17
CA LYS A 120 -17.18 32.35 -30.72
C LYS A 120 -17.39 31.00 -30.05
N LYS A 121 -18.12 30.08 -30.69
CA LYS A 121 -18.32 28.71 -30.19
C LYS A 121 -17.02 27.91 -30.17
N ILE A 122 -16.23 28.00 -31.25
CA ILE A 122 -14.92 27.34 -31.36
C ILE A 122 -13.99 27.85 -30.25
N GLN A 123 -13.93 29.15 -30.03
CA GLN A 123 -13.09 29.73 -28.97
C GLN A 123 -13.49 29.19 -27.59
N LYS A 124 -14.79 29.19 -27.25
CA LYS A 124 -15.28 28.64 -25.98
C LYS A 124 -14.91 27.16 -25.80
N LEU A 125 -15.01 26.36 -26.87
CA LEU A 125 -14.62 24.95 -26.83
C LEU A 125 -13.11 24.79 -26.67
N GLN A 126 -12.30 25.62 -27.33
CA GLN A 126 -10.84 25.62 -27.17
C GLN A 126 -10.42 26.00 -25.74
N ASP A 127 -11.06 27.00 -25.14
CA ASP A 127 -10.82 27.41 -23.76
C ASP A 127 -11.19 26.27 -22.79
N ALA A 128 -12.35 25.62 -23.00
CA ALA A 128 -12.78 24.48 -22.20
C ALA A 128 -11.85 23.26 -22.32
N ILE A 129 -11.32 23.00 -23.53
CA ILE A 129 -10.31 21.96 -23.76
C ILE A 129 -9.02 22.31 -23.02
N THR A 130 -8.58 23.56 -23.07
CA THR A 130 -7.35 24.02 -22.41
C THR A 130 -7.46 23.90 -20.90
N ILE A 131 -8.59 24.31 -20.31
CA ILE A 131 -8.89 24.14 -18.88
C ILE A 131 -8.90 22.66 -18.49
N SER A 132 -9.59 21.82 -19.28
CA SER A 132 -9.65 20.37 -19.01
C SER A 132 -8.27 19.71 -19.08
N LYS A 133 -7.44 20.07 -20.07
CA LYS A 133 -6.04 19.60 -20.17
C LYS A 133 -5.23 20.02 -18.96
N GLY A 134 -5.39 21.26 -18.49
CA GLY A 134 -4.74 21.75 -17.27
C GLY A 134 -5.14 20.94 -16.03
N LYS A 135 -6.44 20.65 -15.86
CA LYS A 135 -6.93 19.80 -14.76
C LYS A 135 -6.39 18.37 -14.81
N ILE A 136 -6.35 17.76 -16.00
CA ILE A 136 -5.77 16.42 -16.19
C ILE A 136 -4.29 16.42 -15.80
N MET A 137 -3.53 17.43 -16.20
CA MET A 137 -2.11 17.55 -15.86
C MET A 137 -1.89 17.69 -14.36
N ILE A 138 -2.69 18.51 -13.67
CA ILE A 138 -2.62 18.69 -12.21
C ILE A 138 -2.94 17.37 -11.50
N HIS A 139 -4.06 16.73 -11.85
CA HIS A 139 -4.44 15.44 -11.25
C HIS A 139 -3.42 14.33 -11.53
N SER A 140 -2.83 14.29 -12.72
CA SER A 140 -1.76 13.34 -13.04
C SER A 140 -0.56 13.54 -12.13
N ARG A 141 -0.14 14.79 -11.91
CA ARG A 141 0.98 15.13 -11.04
C ARG A 141 0.68 14.79 -9.58
N GLU A 142 -0.49 15.18 -9.07
CA GLU A 142 -0.92 14.86 -7.70
C GLU A 142 -0.95 13.34 -7.47
N SER A 143 -1.52 12.59 -8.42
CA SER A 143 -1.57 11.13 -8.35
C SER A 143 -0.18 10.50 -8.38
N GLU A 144 0.74 11.01 -9.21
CA GLU A 144 2.13 10.56 -9.22
C GLU A 144 2.83 10.83 -7.88
N ASP A 145 2.63 12.01 -7.31
CA ASP A 145 3.22 12.42 -6.04
C ASP A 145 2.69 11.53 -4.89
N GLU A 146 1.37 11.35 -4.78
CA GLU A 146 0.74 10.44 -3.81
C GLU A 146 1.24 8.99 -3.97
N ASN A 147 1.30 8.49 -5.20
CA ASN A 147 1.83 7.15 -5.47
C ASN A 147 3.30 7.01 -5.06
N ARG A 148 4.11 8.08 -5.19
CA ARG A 148 5.50 8.06 -4.71
C ARG A 148 5.55 8.00 -3.19
N TYR A 149 4.73 8.76 -2.47
CA TYR A 149 4.65 8.68 -1.00
C TYR A 149 4.24 7.28 -0.54
N ILE A 150 3.18 6.71 -1.10
CA ILE A 150 2.71 5.35 -0.76
C ILE A 150 3.79 4.30 -1.03
N ARG A 151 4.53 4.41 -2.14
CA ARG A 151 5.65 3.49 -2.45
C ARG A 151 6.78 3.60 -1.43
N ASN A 152 7.14 4.82 -1.02
CA ASN A 152 8.19 5.04 -0.02
C ASN A 152 7.78 4.48 1.34
N ASP A 153 6.55 4.72 1.79
CA ASP A 153 6.02 4.19 3.05
C ASP A 153 5.95 2.66 3.02
N LYS A 154 5.51 2.08 1.90
CA LYS A 154 5.53 0.63 1.68
C LYS A 154 6.94 0.07 1.83
N GLU A 155 7.95 0.68 1.22
CA GLU A 155 9.34 0.19 1.31
C GLU A 155 9.88 0.32 2.74
N LEU A 156 9.58 1.42 3.43
CA LEU A 156 9.94 1.61 4.83
C LEU A 156 9.35 0.51 5.73
N VAL A 157 8.05 0.23 5.58
CA VAL A 157 7.36 -0.83 6.32
C VAL A 157 7.94 -2.20 5.97
N LEU A 158 8.29 -2.46 4.71
CA LEU A 158 8.92 -3.71 4.29
C LEU A 158 10.30 -3.90 4.94
N VAL A 159 11.12 -2.86 5.03
CA VAL A 159 12.42 -2.90 5.72
C VAL A 159 12.23 -3.21 7.21
N GLN A 160 11.28 -2.54 7.88
CA GLN A 160 10.95 -2.81 9.27
C GLN A 160 10.46 -4.26 9.49
N LEU A 161 9.60 -4.75 8.60
CA LEU A 161 9.11 -6.13 8.63
C LEU A 161 10.24 -7.15 8.46
N ARG A 162 11.18 -6.92 7.54
CA ARG A 162 12.36 -7.78 7.36
C ARG A 162 13.21 -7.80 8.63
N LYS A 163 13.46 -6.65 9.25
CA LYS A 163 14.20 -6.54 10.51
C LYS A 163 13.50 -7.30 11.64
N LEU A 164 12.20 -7.12 11.82
CA LEU A 164 11.42 -7.83 12.84
C LEU A 164 11.37 -9.34 12.60
N LYS A 165 11.24 -9.79 11.34
CA LYS A 165 11.30 -11.23 11.00
C LYS A 165 12.67 -11.83 11.33
N ALA A 166 13.76 -11.11 11.08
CA ALA A 166 15.10 -11.55 11.45
C ALA A 166 15.25 -11.66 12.98
N GLN A 167 14.84 -10.62 13.72
CA GLN A 167 14.87 -10.62 15.19
C GLN A 167 14.03 -11.77 15.78
N ARG A 168 12.82 -11.99 15.27
CA ARG A 168 11.96 -13.11 15.69
C ARG A 168 12.64 -14.46 15.48
N THR A 169 13.29 -14.65 14.33
CA THR A 169 13.96 -15.90 13.99
C THR A 169 15.17 -16.14 14.90
N GLN A 170 15.96 -15.09 15.16
CA GLN A 170 17.09 -15.13 16.09
C GLN A 170 16.64 -15.45 17.52
N ALA A 171 15.59 -14.78 18.02
CA ALA A 171 15.05 -15.03 19.36
C ALA A 171 14.53 -16.47 19.50
N ARG A 172 13.86 -16.99 18.46
CA ARG A 172 13.39 -18.39 18.44
C ARG A 172 14.55 -19.38 18.47
N ALA A 173 15.60 -19.15 17.68
CA ALA A 173 16.79 -20.00 17.67
C ALA A 173 17.53 -19.98 19.03
N ALA A 174 17.65 -18.80 19.66
CA ALA A 174 18.25 -18.67 20.98
C ALA A 174 17.44 -19.40 22.06
N SER A 175 16.12 -19.24 22.05
CA SER A 175 15.22 -19.94 22.97
C SER A 175 15.30 -21.46 22.79
N GLN A 176 15.31 -21.95 21.54
CA GLN A 176 15.48 -23.37 21.25
C GLN A 176 16.81 -23.92 21.77
N LYS A 177 17.92 -23.20 21.55
CA LYS A 177 19.24 -23.57 22.07
C LYS A 177 19.24 -23.63 23.60
N ASN A 178 18.64 -22.64 24.26
CA ASN A 178 18.53 -22.59 25.72
C ASN A 178 17.69 -23.74 26.27
N LEU A 179 16.57 -24.07 25.62
CA LEU A 179 15.72 -25.18 26.01
C LEU A 179 16.47 -26.51 25.91
N VAL A 180 17.15 -26.76 24.79
CA VAL A 180 17.96 -27.98 24.61
C VAL A 180 19.04 -28.07 25.69
N ARG A 181 19.76 -26.98 25.96
CA ARG A 181 20.78 -26.96 27.01
C ARG A 181 20.18 -27.27 28.39
N LEU A 182 19.10 -26.59 28.76
CA LEU A 182 18.43 -26.80 30.04
C LEU A 182 17.95 -28.25 30.20
N THR A 183 17.36 -28.83 29.16
CA THR A 183 16.91 -30.22 29.18
C THR A 183 18.07 -31.20 29.34
N LEU A 184 19.21 -30.97 28.67
CA LEU A 184 20.38 -31.83 28.80
C LEU A 184 21.01 -31.74 30.20
N GLU A 185 21.24 -30.52 30.69
CA GLU A 185 21.81 -30.27 32.01
C GLU A 185 20.91 -30.80 33.12
N SER A 186 19.61 -30.52 33.06
CA SER A 186 18.62 -31.02 34.02
C SER A 186 18.54 -32.54 34.03
N ASN A 187 18.53 -33.19 32.85
CA ASN A 187 18.52 -34.65 32.81
C ASN A 187 19.83 -35.26 33.34
N ALA A 188 20.97 -34.62 33.11
CA ALA A 188 22.26 -35.06 33.64
C ALA A 188 22.28 -34.97 35.18
N THR A 189 21.81 -33.85 35.75
CA THR A 189 21.73 -33.68 37.21
C THR A 189 20.73 -34.63 37.84
N LEU A 190 19.55 -34.82 37.24
CA LEU A 190 18.56 -35.79 37.70
C LEU A 190 19.12 -37.22 37.70
N LYS A 191 19.86 -37.63 36.67
CA LYS A 191 20.53 -38.93 36.62
C LYS A 191 21.60 -39.06 37.72
N ALA A 192 22.37 -38.01 37.97
CA ALA A 192 23.39 -38.02 39.03
C ALA A 192 22.74 -38.12 40.42
N LEU A 193 21.70 -37.33 40.68
CA LEU A 193 20.94 -37.36 41.93
C LEU A 193 20.28 -38.73 42.15
N ARG A 194 19.69 -39.32 41.11
CA ARG A 194 19.11 -40.67 41.19
C ARG A 194 20.17 -41.71 41.58
N LYS A 195 21.38 -41.64 41.02
CA LYS A 195 22.49 -42.52 41.44
C LYS A 195 22.86 -42.33 42.92
N ILE A 196 22.79 -41.11 43.45
CA ILE A 196 23.06 -40.84 44.88
C ILE A 196 21.95 -41.44 45.74
N VAL A 197 20.68 -41.25 45.35
CA VAL A 197 19.53 -41.85 46.04
C VAL A 197 19.65 -43.38 46.04
N ASP A 198 19.95 -44.00 44.89
CA ASP A 198 20.11 -45.45 44.79
C ASP A 198 21.24 -45.98 45.70
N LYS A 199 22.34 -45.23 45.82
CA LYS A 199 23.43 -45.55 46.77
C LYS A 199 22.97 -45.42 48.22
N GLY A 200 22.26 -44.35 48.56
CA GLY A 200 21.69 -44.14 49.90
C GLY A 200 20.73 -45.25 50.28
N GLU A 201 19.82 -45.65 49.39
CA GLU A 201 18.91 -46.77 49.60
C GLU A 201 19.66 -48.10 49.81
N LYS A 202 20.72 -48.36 49.05
CA LYS A 202 21.55 -49.56 49.24
C LYS A 202 22.22 -49.57 50.62
N ILE A 203 22.77 -48.43 51.06
CA ILE A 203 23.39 -48.31 52.38
C ILE A 203 22.34 -48.56 53.48
N LEU A 204 21.15 -47.97 53.37
CA LEU A 204 20.06 -48.19 54.33
C LEU A 204 19.61 -49.65 54.38
N LYS A 205 19.42 -50.30 53.21
CA LYS A 205 19.07 -51.73 53.14
C LYS A 205 20.14 -52.62 53.77
N LEU A 206 21.42 -52.34 53.50
CA LEU A 206 22.53 -53.06 54.13
C LEU A 206 22.55 -52.85 55.64
N ALA A 207 22.37 -51.62 56.11
CA ALA A 207 22.29 -51.32 57.54
C ALA A 207 21.13 -52.06 58.22
N GLU A 208 19.97 -52.15 57.57
CA GLU A 208 18.82 -52.91 58.07
C GLU A 208 19.10 -54.41 58.13
N ILE A 209 19.76 -54.99 57.11
CA ILE A 209 20.18 -56.39 57.12
C ILE A 209 21.20 -56.66 58.23
N CYS A 210 22.23 -55.82 58.36
CA CYS A 210 23.23 -55.92 59.43
C CYS A 210 22.58 -55.84 60.81
N ARG A 211 21.60 -54.95 60.99
CA ARG A 211 20.86 -54.78 62.25
C ARG A 211 20.13 -56.05 62.71
N LYS A 212 19.80 -56.98 61.81
CA LYS A 212 19.20 -58.29 62.18
C LYS A 212 20.18 -59.19 62.94
N PHE A 213 21.48 -59.02 62.74
CA PHE A 213 22.53 -59.82 63.37
C PHE A 213 23.12 -59.18 64.63
N GLU A 214 22.68 -57.97 64.98
CA GLU A 214 23.09 -57.28 66.19
C GLU A 214 22.33 -57.81 67.41
N THR A 215 23.00 -57.81 68.55
CA THR A 215 22.36 -58.15 69.83
C THR A 215 21.38 -57.07 70.28
N GLU A 216 20.43 -57.40 71.15
CA GLU A 216 19.46 -56.40 71.67
C GLU A 216 20.17 -55.27 72.42
N GLU A 217 21.26 -55.57 73.15
CA GLU A 217 22.10 -54.56 73.80
C GLU A 217 22.69 -53.57 72.79
N GLU A 218 23.19 -54.04 71.65
CA GLU A 218 23.76 -53.19 70.59
C GLU A 218 22.71 -52.40 69.82
N LYS A 219 21.46 -52.85 69.81
CA LYS A 219 20.33 -52.12 69.21
C LYS A 219 19.85 -50.99 70.10
N VAL A 220 19.90 -51.17 71.42
CA VAL A 220 19.45 -50.19 72.43
C VAL A 220 20.55 -49.19 72.77
N LEU A 221 21.81 -49.65 72.90
CA LEU A 221 22.98 -48.82 73.16
C LEU A 221 24.05 -49.01 72.05
N PRO A 222 23.85 -48.44 70.85
CA PRO A 222 24.75 -48.65 69.71
C PRO A 222 26.14 -48.03 69.89
N PHE A 223 26.28 -47.05 70.77
CA PHE A 223 27.50 -46.28 70.97
C PHE A 223 27.97 -46.42 72.41
N TYR A 224 29.10 -47.09 72.58
CA TYR A 224 29.70 -47.32 73.88
C TYR A 224 30.58 -46.15 74.30
N SER A 225 30.50 -45.79 75.58
CA SER A 225 31.44 -44.86 76.21
C SER A 225 32.86 -45.40 76.09
N SER A 226 33.80 -44.54 75.68
CA SER A 226 35.21 -44.93 75.61
C SER A 226 35.67 -45.41 76.99
N VAL A 227 36.10 -46.66 77.08
CA VAL A 227 36.64 -47.26 78.32
C VAL A 227 38.08 -46.80 78.61
N LEU A 228 38.70 -46.12 77.64
CA LEU A 228 40.03 -45.54 77.78
C LEU A 228 40.06 -44.48 78.90
N THR A 229 41.10 -44.54 79.72
CA THR A 229 41.39 -43.50 80.71
C THR A 229 41.88 -42.21 80.03
N PRO A 230 41.74 -41.04 80.69
CA PRO A 230 42.18 -39.76 80.12
C PRO A 230 43.65 -39.77 79.67
N LYS A 231 44.50 -40.51 80.39
CA LYS A 231 45.93 -40.68 80.09
C LYS A 231 46.18 -41.49 78.81
N GLU A 232 45.37 -42.52 78.57
CA GLU A 232 45.46 -43.34 77.35
C GLU A 232 44.91 -42.59 76.13
N GLN A 233 43.88 -41.77 76.31
CA GLN A 233 43.36 -40.88 75.27
C GLN A 233 44.38 -39.83 74.83
N GLU A 234 45.11 -39.22 75.77
CA GLU A 234 46.22 -38.31 75.45
C GLU A 234 47.38 -39.00 74.75
N GLY A 235 47.71 -40.25 75.13
CA GLY A 235 48.75 -41.05 74.47
C GLY A 235 48.41 -41.42 73.03
N ILE A 236 47.16 -41.82 72.77
CA ILE A 236 46.68 -42.16 71.43
C ILE A 236 46.62 -40.91 70.54
N GLN A 237 46.19 -39.76 71.06
CA GLN A 237 46.19 -38.51 70.30
C GLN A 237 47.61 -38.05 69.92
N LYS A 238 48.60 -38.23 70.81
CA LYS A 238 50.00 -37.91 70.50
C LYS A 238 50.61 -38.87 69.48
N ASN A 239 50.43 -40.18 69.66
CA ASN A 239 50.97 -41.19 68.75
C ASN A 239 50.33 -41.15 67.35
N ASN A 240 49.03 -40.85 67.25
CA ASN A 240 48.36 -40.71 65.96
C ASN A 240 48.80 -39.46 65.17
N LEU A 241 49.39 -38.45 65.81
CA LEU A 241 49.89 -37.25 65.15
C LEU A 241 51.32 -37.41 64.63
N GLU A 242 52.14 -38.25 65.25
CA GLU A 242 53.56 -38.40 64.91
C GLU A 242 53.82 -39.26 63.66
N GLU A 243 52.85 -40.09 63.24
CA GLU A 243 53.02 -41.08 62.16
C GLU A 243 52.04 -40.92 60.97
N LEU A 244 51.46 -39.73 60.79
CA LEU A 244 50.41 -39.51 59.79
C LEU A 244 50.95 -38.86 58.50
N THR A 245 50.97 -39.63 57.41
CA THR A 245 51.30 -39.12 56.06
C THR A 245 50.23 -38.10 55.62
N GLU A 246 50.58 -37.05 54.87
CA GLU A 246 49.65 -36.00 54.39
C GLU A 246 48.42 -36.53 53.61
N GLU A 247 48.54 -37.73 53.04
CA GLU A 247 47.45 -38.40 52.34
C GLU A 247 46.47 -39.07 53.31
N LEU A 248 46.96 -39.62 54.44
CA LEU A 248 46.14 -40.20 55.49
C LEU A 248 45.36 -39.13 56.25
N THR A 249 45.95 -37.96 56.50
CA THR A 249 45.26 -36.83 57.14
C THR A 249 44.06 -36.36 56.33
N LYS A 250 44.20 -36.24 55.00
CA LYS A 250 43.08 -35.87 54.10
C LYS A 250 41.96 -36.91 54.13
N VAL A 251 42.31 -38.20 54.09
CA VAL A 251 41.32 -39.28 54.20
C VAL A 251 40.63 -39.23 55.56
N MET A 252 41.37 -39.04 56.65
CA MET A 252 40.78 -38.96 57.99
C MET A 252 39.78 -37.80 58.12
N VAL A 253 40.05 -36.65 57.47
CA VAL A 253 39.11 -35.51 57.45
C VAL A 253 37.77 -35.88 56.80
N ASP A 254 37.78 -36.64 55.70
CA ASP A 254 36.56 -37.07 55.01
C ASP A 254 35.70 -38.04 55.84
N TYR A 255 36.28 -38.71 56.85
CA TYR A 255 35.62 -39.71 57.69
C TYR A 255 35.45 -39.30 59.16
N ILE A 256 35.68 -38.03 59.53
CA ILE A 256 35.50 -37.54 60.92
C ILE A 256 34.10 -37.89 61.47
N GLY A 257 33.06 -37.87 60.61
CA GLY A 257 31.70 -38.23 61.02
C GLY A 257 31.45 -39.73 61.29
N MET A 258 32.41 -40.61 61.01
CA MET A 258 32.26 -42.08 61.08
C MET A 258 32.90 -42.70 62.33
N GLU A 259 33.38 -41.91 63.29
CA GLU A 259 33.99 -42.41 64.53
C GLU A 259 33.11 -43.43 65.26
N ASN A 260 31.82 -43.16 65.37
CA ASN A 260 30.86 -44.04 66.04
C ASN A 260 30.61 -45.34 65.28
N PHE A 261 30.66 -45.31 63.94
CA PHE A 261 30.61 -46.52 63.12
C PHE A 261 31.82 -47.40 63.40
N TRP A 262 33.02 -46.82 63.43
CA TRP A 262 34.26 -47.55 63.71
C TRP A 262 34.34 -48.09 65.13
N LYS A 263 33.88 -47.35 66.13
CA LYS A 263 33.75 -47.86 67.51
C LYS A 263 32.89 -49.13 67.56
N ARG A 264 31.74 -49.10 66.88
CA ARG A 264 30.82 -50.24 66.80
C ARG A 264 31.42 -51.43 66.06
N TYR A 265 32.05 -51.19 64.90
CA TYR A 265 32.75 -52.22 64.13
C TYR A 265 33.87 -52.88 64.95
N ASN A 266 34.71 -52.08 65.63
CA ASN A 266 35.83 -52.58 66.42
C ASN A 266 35.37 -53.41 67.62
N LYS A 267 34.29 -53.02 68.30
CA LYS A 267 33.71 -53.82 69.38
C LYS A 267 33.30 -55.21 68.89
N VAL A 268 32.48 -55.27 67.83
CA VAL A 268 32.03 -56.54 67.26
C VAL A 268 33.22 -57.37 66.78
N LYS A 269 34.28 -56.73 66.28
CA LYS A 269 35.51 -57.42 65.89
C LYS A 269 36.23 -58.05 67.08
N LEU A 270 36.31 -57.35 68.21
CA LEU A 270 36.90 -57.88 69.44
C LEU A 270 36.07 -59.04 70.01
N GLU A 271 34.74 -58.92 69.98
CA GLU A 271 33.83 -60.01 70.36
C GLU A 271 33.96 -61.24 69.46
N GLN A 272 34.08 -61.02 68.15
CA GLN A 272 34.34 -62.11 67.20
C GLN A 272 35.65 -62.85 67.57
N LEU A 273 36.72 -62.11 67.87
CA LEU A 273 38.01 -62.69 68.24
C LEU A 273 37.93 -63.44 69.58
N SER A 274 37.22 -62.90 70.57
CA SER A 274 37.06 -63.55 71.87
C SER A 274 36.24 -64.84 71.75
N LEU A 275 35.17 -64.85 70.95
CA LEU A 275 34.37 -66.04 70.64
C LEU A 275 35.19 -67.10 69.90
N GLN A 276 36.02 -66.70 68.92
CA GLN A 276 36.93 -67.61 68.23
C GLN A 276 37.92 -68.26 69.19
N HIS A 277 38.53 -67.47 70.08
CA HIS A 277 39.45 -67.98 71.09
C HIS A 277 38.75 -68.94 72.06
N ARG A 278 37.57 -68.58 72.56
CA ARG A 278 36.79 -69.43 73.47
C ARG A 278 36.36 -70.74 72.80
N ARG A 279 35.95 -70.70 71.53
CA ARG A 279 35.65 -71.89 70.74
C ARG A 279 36.88 -72.80 70.64
N ALA A 280 38.05 -72.25 70.34
CA ALA A 280 39.29 -73.03 70.28
C ALA A 280 39.62 -73.69 71.63
N GLN A 281 39.51 -72.96 72.74
CA GLN A 281 39.68 -73.51 74.10
C GLN A 281 38.66 -74.63 74.40
N LEU A 282 37.39 -74.43 74.07
CA LEU A 282 36.35 -75.43 74.31
C LEU A 282 36.57 -76.69 73.47
N LEU A 283 37.08 -76.56 72.24
CA LEU A 283 37.46 -77.72 71.42
C LEU A 283 38.64 -78.49 72.01
N ASP A 284 39.66 -77.79 72.52
CA ASP A 284 40.80 -78.41 73.22
C ASP A 284 40.34 -79.16 74.48
N ILE A 285 39.52 -78.51 75.32
CA ILE A 285 38.94 -79.13 76.52
C ILE A 285 38.06 -80.33 76.14
N ASN A 286 37.23 -80.22 75.11
CA ASN A 286 36.39 -81.34 74.65
C ASN A 286 37.26 -82.51 74.18
N GLY A 287 38.36 -82.23 73.47
CA GLY A 287 39.36 -83.22 73.09
C GLY A 287 39.94 -83.94 74.32
N LYS A 288 40.43 -83.18 75.31
CA LYS A 288 40.97 -83.73 76.57
C LYS A 288 39.95 -84.53 77.37
N LEU A 289 38.70 -84.07 77.45
CA LEU A 289 37.63 -84.79 78.15
C LEU A 289 37.27 -86.09 77.44
N ARG A 290 37.22 -86.10 76.10
CA ARG A 290 37.02 -87.33 75.32
C ARG A 290 38.15 -88.32 75.53
N GLU A 291 39.39 -87.82 75.60
CA GLU A 291 40.58 -88.64 75.89
C GLU A 291 40.54 -89.22 77.31
N MET A 292 40.20 -88.41 78.32
CA MET A 292 40.06 -88.86 79.71
C MET A 292 38.89 -89.85 79.88
N LEU A 293 37.77 -89.62 79.20
CA LEU A 293 36.65 -90.57 79.19
C LEU A 293 37.06 -91.89 78.52
N LYS A 294 37.82 -91.82 77.43
CA LYS A 294 38.40 -93.00 76.79
C LYS A 294 39.28 -93.76 77.79
N GLN A 295 40.22 -93.08 78.46
CA GLN A 295 41.08 -93.68 79.49
C GLN A 295 40.29 -94.30 80.66
N TYR A 296 39.20 -93.67 81.11
CA TYR A 296 38.34 -94.20 82.18
C TYR A 296 37.57 -95.46 81.74
N LEU A 297 37.00 -95.46 80.54
CA LEU A 297 36.33 -96.63 79.96
C LEU A 297 37.31 -97.78 79.72
N ASP A 298 38.51 -97.46 79.25
CA ASP A 298 39.63 -98.38 79.09
C ASP A 298 40.12 -98.92 80.46
N GLY A 299 40.01 -98.14 81.54
CA GLY A 299 40.36 -98.59 82.90
C GLY A 299 39.32 -99.49 83.58
N ILE A 300 38.05 -99.47 83.13
CA ILE A 300 36.95 -100.27 83.72
C ILE A 300 36.58 -101.46 82.84
N SER A 301 36.75 -101.35 81.53
CA SER A 301 36.52 -102.44 80.58
C SER A 301 37.84 -103.15 80.26
N VAL A 302 37.79 -104.47 80.08
CA VAL A 302 38.95 -105.25 79.63
C VAL A 302 38.77 -105.51 78.14
N SER A 303 39.39 -104.66 77.31
CA SER A 303 39.41 -104.78 75.85
C SER A 303 40.84 -105.05 75.34
N ASP A 304 40.96 -105.57 74.12
CA ASP A 304 42.25 -106.01 73.54
C ASP A 304 43.24 -104.84 73.34
N GLU A 305 42.72 -103.64 73.04
CA GLU A 305 43.51 -102.40 72.98
C GLU A 305 44.09 -102.02 74.34
N VAL A 306 43.32 -102.20 75.43
CA VAL A 306 43.80 -101.96 76.79
C VAL A 306 44.97 -102.90 77.04
N LEU A 307 44.78 -104.22 76.95
CA LEU A 307 45.82 -105.24 77.24
C LEU A 307 47.15 -105.04 76.49
N SER A 308 47.15 -104.38 75.34
CA SER A 308 48.34 -104.05 74.54
C SER A 308 49.14 -102.83 75.04
N GLN A 309 48.52 -101.95 75.83
CA GLN A 309 49.12 -100.73 76.40
C GLN A 309 49.61 -100.95 77.85
N LEU A 310 50.30 -99.96 78.43
CA LEU A 310 50.76 -100.03 79.82
C LEU A 310 49.57 -99.90 80.79
N ASN A 311 49.19 -101.00 81.45
CA ASN A 311 48.02 -101.02 82.34
C ASN A 311 48.35 -101.55 83.75
N PRO A 312 47.53 -101.20 84.76
CA PRO A 312 47.65 -101.75 86.11
C PRO A 312 47.15 -103.20 86.26
N LEU A 313 46.52 -103.79 85.24
CA LEU A 313 45.95 -105.15 85.29
C LEU A 313 47.00 -106.27 85.23
N PHE A 314 48.21 -105.98 84.74
CA PHE A 314 49.35 -106.90 84.74
C PHE A 314 50.42 -106.39 85.71
N ILE A 315 50.65 -107.11 86.80
CA ILE A 315 51.81 -106.90 87.69
C ILE A 315 52.86 -107.92 87.28
N VAL A 316 53.93 -107.45 86.65
CA VAL A 316 55.08 -108.27 86.27
C VAL A 316 56.24 -107.89 87.19
N ASN A 317 56.77 -108.85 87.96
CA ASN A 317 57.89 -108.66 88.91
C ASN A 317 57.61 -107.73 90.11
N TYR A 318 56.47 -107.88 90.79
CA TYR A 318 56.15 -107.21 92.07
C TYR A 318 56.14 -105.67 92.06
N GLN A 319 56.20 -105.02 90.90
CA GLN A 319 56.05 -103.58 90.75
C GLN A 319 54.74 -103.31 89.99
N SER A 320 53.83 -102.56 90.58
CA SER A 320 52.68 -102.04 89.83
C SER A 320 53.18 -100.97 88.85
N ASN A 321 52.70 -100.99 87.61
CA ASN A 321 53.02 -99.99 86.58
C ASN A 321 52.41 -98.60 86.85
N LEU A 322 52.01 -98.32 88.09
CA LEU A 322 51.49 -97.03 88.52
C LEU A 322 52.63 -96.24 89.17
N LEU A 323 52.95 -95.08 88.60
CA LEU A 323 53.65 -94.03 89.33
C LEU A 323 52.78 -93.65 90.54
N GLN A 324 53.33 -93.80 91.75
CA GLN A 324 52.69 -93.35 93.00
C GLN A 324 52.19 -91.90 92.85
N PRO A 325 51.04 -91.54 93.43
CA PRO A 325 50.60 -90.16 93.45
C PRO A 325 51.58 -89.35 94.31
N LEU A 326 52.35 -88.45 93.67
CA LEU A 326 52.94 -87.34 94.42
C LEU A 326 51.80 -86.49 94.96
N SER A 327 51.67 -86.54 96.28
CA SER A 327 50.85 -85.69 97.11
C SER A 327 51.09 -84.22 96.78
N ILE A 328 50.05 -83.52 96.33
CA ILE A 328 49.97 -82.08 96.45
C ILE A 328 48.72 -81.72 97.25
N ARG A 329 49.01 -81.29 98.47
CA ARG A 329 48.23 -80.55 99.46
C ARG A 329 46.90 -79.98 98.98
N ILE A 330 45.87 -80.33 99.75
CA ILE A 330 44.80 -79.38 100.08
C ILE A 330 45.46 -78.16 100.74
N ALA A 331 45.37 -77.00 100.10
CA ALA A 331 45.47 -75.71 100.75
C ALA A 331 44.20 -74.91 100.43
N HIS A 332 43.52 -74.54 101.51
CA HIS A 332 42.35 -73.70 101.59
C HIS A 332 42.62 -72.25 101.13
N PRO A 333 41.55 -71.44 100.92
CA PRO A 333 41.58 -70.20 100.15
C PRO A 333 42.06 -69.00 100.97
N GLY A 334 42.68 -68.03 100.30
CA GLY A 334 42.93 -66.68 100.83
C GLY A 334 44.34 -66.18 100.54
N ASP A 335 44.49 -65.36 99.50
CA ASP A 335 44.92 -63.98 99.75
C ASP A 335 44.63 -63.08 98.54
N LYS A 336 43.97 -61.98 98.85
CA LYS A 336 43.74 -60.85 97.95
C LYS A 336 45.07 -60.13 97.79
N GLN A 337 45.48 -59.86 96.55
CA GLN A 337 46.35 -58.72 96.29
C GLN A 337 45.65 -57.79 95.31
N HIS A 338 45.15 -56.69 95.87
CA HIS A 338 44.90 -55.44 95.14
C HIS A 338 46.21 -54.97 94.48
N PRO A 339 46.20 -54.52 93.22
CA PRO A 339 47.16 -53.53 92.77
C PRO A 339 46.69 -52.16 93.25
N THR A 340 47.40 -51.66 94.26
CA THR A 340 47.55 -50.23 94.47
C THR A 340 48.41 -49.69 93.32
N THR A 341 48.06 -48.48 92.87
CA THR A 341 48.68 -47.61 91.83
C THR A 341 48.45 -47.94 90.37
#